data_AF-G5QR04-F1
#
_entry.id   AF-G5QR04-F1
#
_cell.length_a   1.000
_cell.length_b   1.000
_cell.length_c   1.000
_cell.angle_alpha   90.00
_cell.angle_beta   90.00
_cell.angle_gamma   90.00
#
_symmetry.space_group_name_H-M   'P 1'
#
loop_
_entity.id
_entity.type
_entity.pdbx_description
1 polymer ?
#
loop_
_entity_poly.entity_id
_entity_poly.type
_entity_poly.pdbx_seq_one_letter_code
_entity_poly.pdbx_strand_id
1 'polypeptide(L)' 'LKEAMGSTQSIMVGPDGELYGASDPRSVDDLTAGY' A
#
# COMPACT_ATOMS: atom_id res chain seq x y z
N LEU A 1 -21.59 -9.69 4.38
CA LEU A 1 -20.20 -9.22 4.20
C LEU A 1 -19.90 -8.27 5.37
N LYS A 2 -18.79 -8.43 6.09
CA LYS A 2 -18.41 -7.46 7.13
C LYS A 2 -17.93 -6.17 6.45
N GLU A 3 -18.44 -5.02 6.86
CA GLU A 3 -17.96 -3.74 6.33
C GLU A 3 -16.51 -3.50 6.73
N ALA A 4 -15.70 -3.05 5.76
CA ALA A 4 -14.28 -2.77 5.95
C ALA A 4 -14.04 -1.28 5.64
N MET A 5 -13.28 -0.60 6.49
CA MET A 5 -13.17 0.86 6.46
C MET A 5 -11.81 1.34 5.98
N GLY A 6 -11.76 2.11 4.89
CA GLY A 6 -10.53 2.72 4.37
C GLY A 6 -9.91 1.93 3.21
N SER A 7 -8.89 2.53 2.60
CA SER A 7 -8.11 2.00 1.48
C SER A 7 -6.75 2.72 1.51
N THR A 8 -5.85 2.26 2.37
CA THR A 8 -4.56 2.92 2.56
C THR A 8 -3.60 2.55 1.44
N GLN A 9 -3.10 3.56 0.73
CA GLN A 9 -1.96 3.42 -0.16
C GLN A 9 -0.78 4.11 0.52
N SER A 10 0.29 3.37 0.85
CA SER A 10 1.37 3.88 1.70
C SER A 10 2.75 3.46 1.21
N ILE A 11 3.73 4.33 1.45
CA ILE A 11 5.15 4.10 1.13
C ILE A 11 5.97 4.47 2.37
N MET A 12 6.85 3.57 2.80
CA MET A 12 7.88 3.82 3.80
C MET A 12 9.24 3.98 3.13
N VAL A 13 10.01 4.95 3.60
CA VAL A 13 11.40 5.16 3.16
C VAL A 13 12.32 4.57 4.23
N GLY A 14 13.16 3.62 3.81
CA GLY A 14 14.16 2.98 4.67
C GLY A 14 15.30 3.93 5.06
N PRO A 15 16.08 3.60 6.09
CA PRO A 15 17.23 4.39 6.52
C PRO A 15 18.36 4.42 5.47
N ASP A 16 18.37 3.46 4.55
CA ASP A 16 19.24 3.34 3.37
C ASP A 16 18.66 3.99 2.11
N GLY A 17 17.45 4.55 2.18
CA GLY A 17 16.74 5.14 1.06
C GLY A 17 15.92 4.17 0.23
N GLU A 18 15.90 2.87 0.58
CA GLU A 18 15.03 1.88 -0.07
C GLU A 18 13.55 2.21 0.12
N LEU A 19 12.73 1.88 -0.89
CA LEU A 19 11.31 2.21 -0.89
C LEU A 19 10.47 0.96 -0.66
N TYR A 20 9.65 0.98 0.38
CA TYR A 20 8.74 -0.11 0.74
C TYR A 20 7.30 0.33 0.53
N GLY A 21 6.65 -0.20 -0.50
CA GLY A 21 5.26 0.10 -0.85
C GLY A 21 4.26 -0.91 -0.30
N ALA A 22 3.07 -0.46 0.09
CA ALA A 22 1.96 -1.32 0.48
C ALA A 22 0.62 -0.77 -0.02
N SER A 23 -0.12 -1.64 -0.71
CA SER A 23 -1.48 -1.42 -1.18
C SER A 23 -2.49 -2.10 -0.24
N ASP A 24 -3.73 -1.64 -0.23
CA ASP A 24 -4.74 -2.09 0.71
C ASP A 24 -5.47 -3.34 0.19
N PRO A 25 -5.45 -4.47 0.93
CA PRO A 25 -6.08 -5.71 0.46
C PRO A 25 -7.61 -5.60 0.29
N ARG A 26 -8.23 -4.52 0.79
CA ARG A 26 -9.67 -4.24 0.68
C ARG A 26 -10.05 -3.62 -0.66
N SER A 27 -9.07 -3.15 -1.42
CA SER A 27 -9.26 -2.54 -2.74
C SER A 27 -8.71 -3.45 -3.82
N VAL A 28 -9.61 -4.10 -4.57
CA VAL A 28 -9.22 -4.90 -5.74
C VAL A 28 -8.63 -4.00 -6.83
N ASP A 29 -7.70 -4.56 -7.61
CA ASP A 29 -7.00 -3.89 -8.72
C ASP A 29 -6.17 -2.65 -8.31
N ASP A 30 -5.73 -2.60 -7.05
CA ASP A 30 -4.81 -1.57 -6.60
C ASP A 30 -3.35 -1.89 -6.97
N LEU A 31 -2.49 -0.86 -6.91
CA LEU A 31 -1.09 -1.00 -7.31
C LEU A 31 -0.20 -0.02 -6.55
N THR A 32 0.83 -0.56 -5.92
CA THR A 32 2.03 0.18 -5.52
C THR A 32 3.22 -0.36 -6.29
N ALA A 33 3.87 0.50 -7.09
CA ALA A 33 4.94 0.12 -8.00
C ALA A 33 6.17 1.06 -7.88
N GLY A 34 7.34 0.54 -8.26
CA GLY A 34 8.63 1.24 -8.28
C GLY A 34 9.31 1.15 -9.65
N TYR A 35 10.56 1.61 -9.71
CA TYR A 35 11.44 1.53 -10.90
C TYR A 35 12.82 0.99 -10.52
#